data_AF-A4BVI0-F1
#
_entry.id   AF-A4BVI0-F1
#
_cell.length_a   1.000
_cell.length_b   1.000
_cell.length_c   1.000
_cell.angle_alpha   90.00
_cell.angle_beta   90.00
_cell.angle_gamma   90.00
#
_symmetry.space_group_name_H-M   'P 1'
#
loop_
_entity.id
_entity.type
_entity.pdbx_description
1 polymer ?
#
loop_
_entity_poly.entity_id
_entity_poly.type
_entity_poly.pdbx_seq_one_letter_code
_entity_poly.pdbx_strand_id
1 'polypeptide(L)'
;MRTHQVEVDDEVFEFVKSHAEPLVDTFNTSLRRLLPVSAAKQQRRSAAPLPAAYGAPSFPSGTPQALRQIVEVALLVHGGTHTRTSATQVVAKRHGVATQTVLDKYARQLGLTAHQFGRLLEQPNLRELRQLLHSKFSAHSDVIDGAMQ
;
A
#
# COMPACT_ATOMS: atom_id res chain seq x y z
N MET A 1 -14.81 -9.96 -15.34
CA MET A 1 -15.94 -9.28 -14.66
C MET A 1 -16.96 -8.92 -15.72
N ARG A 2 -18.26 -9.14 -15.50
CA ARG A 2 -19.30 -8.60 -16.39
C ARG A 2 -19.59 -7.16 -15.96
N THR A 3 -19.63 -6.24 -16.92
CA THR A 3 -19.96 -4.82 -16.71
C THR A 3 -21.34 -4.54 -17.26
N HIS A 4 -22.08 -3.67 -16.59
CA HIS A 4 -23.41 -3.23 -16.99
C HIS A 4 -23.37 -1.71 -17.17
N GLN A 5 -24.09 -1.19 -18.17
CA GLN A 5 -24.31 0.25 -18.31
C GLN A 5 -25.42 0.66 -17.35
N VAL A 6 -25.20 1.75 -16.63
CA VAL A 6 -26.13 2.34 -15.67
C VAL A 6 -26.08 3.85 -15.88
N GLU A 7 -27.25 4.47 -15.96
CA GLU A 7 -27.38 5.93 -15.98
C GLU A 7 -27.60 6.42 -14.55
N VAL A 8 -26.91 7.50 -14.19
CA VAL A 8 -26.99 8.15 -12.87
C VAL A 8 -27.08 9.65 -13.07
N ASP A 9 -27.84 10.33 -12.23
CA ASP A 9 -27.96 11.79 -12.26
C ASP A 9 -26.68 12.47 -11.75
N ASP A 10 -26.50 13.74 -12.09
CA ASP A 10 -25.30 14.52 -11.75
C ASP A 10 -25.03 14.57 -10.24
N GLU A 11 -26.08 14.66 -9.42
CA GLU A 11 -25.97 14.67 -7.97
C GLU A 11 -25.37 13.36 -7.44
N VAL A 12 -25.83 12.23 -7.97
CA VAL A 12 -25.32 10.90 -7.62
C VAL A 12 -23.88 10.74 -8.11
N PHE A 13 -23.58 11.23 -9.31
CA PHE A 13 -22.25 11.17 -9.87
C PHE A 13 -21.22 11.94 -9.02
N GLU A 14 -21.52 13.19 -8.66
CA GLU A 14 -20.64 14.01 -7.81
C GLU A 14 -20.55 13.46 -6.39
N PHE A 15 -21.64 12.89 -5.85
CA PHE A 15 -21.62 12.22 -4.56
C PHE A 15 -20.64 11.05 -4.53
N VAL A 16 -20.68 10.16 -5.53
CA VAL A 16 -19.77 9.00 -5.61
C VAL A 16 -18.32 9.45 -5.85
N LYS A 17 -18.13 10.50 -6.66
CA LYS A 17 -16.82 11.08 -6.97
C LYS A 17 -16.15 11.74 -5.75
N SER A 18 -16.91 12.43 -4.90
CA SER A 18 -16.38 13.03 -3.66
C SER A 18 -15.90 11.98 -2.64
N HIS A 19 -16.46 10.76 -2.71
CA HIS A 19 -16.07 9.62 -1.87
C HIS A 19 -14.98 8.73 -2.49
N ALA A 20 -14.52 9.04 -3.71
CA ALA A 20 -13.47 8.31 -4.39
C ALA A 20 -12.09 8.83 -3.98
N GLU A 21 -11.15 7.93 -3.64
CA GLU A 21 -9.75 8.32 -3.50
C GLU A 21 -9.15 8.61 -4.90
N PRO A 22 -8.51 9.80 -5.10
CA PRO A 22 -7.93 10.16 -6.40
C PRO A 22 -6.93 9.11 -6.88
N LEU A 23 -7.02 8.73 -8.16
CA LEU A 23 -6.11 7.79 -8.87
C LEU A 23 -6.15 6.32 -8.42
N VAL A 24 -6.89 5.99 -7.36
CA VAL A 24 -6.94 4.63 -6.81
C VAL A 24 -8.32 4.02 -7.02
N ASP A 25 -9.38 4.82 -6.84
CA ASP A 25 -10.74 4.32 -6.93
C ASP A 25 -11.32 4.43 -8.35
N THR A 26 -11.94 3.33 -8.77
CA THR A 26 -12.89 3.32 -9.88
C THR A 26 -14.29 3.61 -9.33
N PHE A 27 -15.21 4.07 -10.19
CA PHE A 27 -16.60 4.29 -9.78
C PHE A 27 -17.23 3.06 -9.09
N ASN A 28 -16.92 1.86 -9.57
CA ASN A 28 -17.36 0.60 -8.97
C ASN A 28 -16.74 0.32 -7.59
N THR A 29 -15.50 0.73 -7.31
CA THR A 29 -14.90 0.53 -5.98
C THR A 29 -15.47 1.51 -4.96
N SER A 30 -15.76 2.74 -5.37
CA SER A 30 -16.48 3.72 -4.53
C SER A 30 -17.90 3.24 -4.22
N LEU A 31 -18.65 2.78 -5.24
CA LEU A 31 -20.01 2.26 -5.05
C LEU A 31 -20.06 1.04 -4.12
N ARG A 32 -19.12 0.09 -4.24
CA ARG A 32 -19.08 -1.11 -3.38
C ARG A 32 -18.83 -0.81 -1.89
N ARG A 33 -18.25 0.36 -1.59
CA ARG A 33 -17.99 0.86 -0.23
C ARG A 33 -19.22 1.56 0.35
N LEU A 34 -19.92 2.33 -0.50
CA LEU A 34 -21.11 3.07 -0.12
C LEU A 34 -22.35 2.18 0.00
N LEU A 35 -22.46 1.18 -0.87
CA LEU A 35 -23.60 0.25 -0.88
C LEU A 35 -23.33 -0.95 0.05
N PRO A 36 -24.32 -1.39 0.84
CA PRO A 36 -24.19 -2.55 1.74
C PRO A 36 -24.14 -3.90 1.01
N VAL A 37 -23.74 -3.94 -0.27
CA VAL A 37 -23.58 -5.16 -1.06
C VAL A 37 -22.38 -6.00 -0.58
N SER A 38 -21.42 -5.36 0.08
CA SER A 38 -20.18 -5.98 0.56
C SER A 38 -20.16 -6.24 2.07
N ALA A 39 -21.16 -5.79 2.83
CA ALA A 39 -21.20 -6.00 4.28
C ALA A 39 -21.19 -7.51 4.63
N ALA A 40 -21.80 -8.37 3.81
CA ALA A 40 -21.73 -9.81 4.02
C ALA A 40 -20.36 -10.46 3.70
N LYS A 41 -19.44 -9.76 3.00
CA LYS A 41 -18.11 -10.30 2.64
C LYS A 41 -16.92 -9.57 3.28
N GLN A 42 -17.07 -8.29 3.68
CA GLN A 42 -16.01 -7.52 4.34
C GLN A 42 -16.08 -7.55 5.87
N GLN A 43 -17.18 -8.00 6.47
CA GLN A 43 -17.38 -7.97 7.92
C GLN A 43 -16.71 -9.14 8.68
N ARG A 44 -15.78 -9.85 8.04
CA ARG A 44 -14.84 -10.79 8.70
C ARG A 44 -13.41 -10.27 8.85
N ARG A 45 -13.12 -9.00 8.54
CA ARG A 45 -11.76 -8.44 8.72
C ARG A 45 -11.70 -7.18 9.58
N SER A 46 -12.68 -6.99 10.45
CA SER A 46 -12.61 -5.99 11.51
C SER A 46 -12.18 -6.67 12.81
N ALA A 47 -11.05 -6.21 13.35
CA ALA A 47 -10.58 -6.43 14.72
C ALA A 47 -10.23 -7.89 15.11
N ALA A 48 -9.17 -8.43 14.49
CA ALA A 48 -8.27 -9.24 15.31
C ALA A 48 -7.43 -8.26 16.16
N PRO A 49 -7.20 -8.52 17.46
CA PRO A 49 -6.15 -7.83 18.20
C PRO A 49 -4.87 -7.98 17.38
N LEU A 50 -4.14 -6.88 17.19
CA LEU A 50 -2.81 -6.90 16.59
C LEU A 50 -2.04 -8.07 17.22
N PRO A 51 -1.61 -9.09 16.46
CA PRO A 51 -0.61 -9.99 17.00
C PRO A 51 0.61 -9.12 17.27
N ALA A 52 0.91 -8.93 18.55
CA ALA A 52 2.22 -8.51 18.98
C ALA A 52 3.24 -9.41 18.26
N ALA A 53 4.28 -8.79 17.69
CA ALA A 53 5.38 -9.43 16.97
C ALA A 53 5.14 -9.82 15.50
N TYR A 54 4.93 -8.83 14.63
CA TYR A 54 5.89 -8.67 13.53
C TYR A 54 6.85 -7.58 13.98
N GLY A 55 8.02 -7.99 14.48
CA GLY A 55 9.06 -7.08 14.91
C GLY A 55 9.32 -6.08 13.79
N ALA A 56 9.13 -4.79 14.09
CA ALA A 56 9.57 -3.75 13.17
C ALA A 56 11.04 -4.02 12.83
N PRO A 57 11.44 -4.04 11.55
CA PRO A 57 12.85 -4.15 11.22
C PRO A 57 13.60 -3.05 11.95
N SER A 58 14.51 -3.44 12.85
CA SER A 58 15.36 -2.51 13.56
C SER A 58 16.37 -1.97 12.56
N PHE A 59 16.11 -0.77 12.05
CA PHE A 59 16.99 -0.11 11.10
C PHE A 59 18.08 0.67 11.85
N PRO A 60 19.37 0.53 11.49
CA PRO A 60 20.44 1.29 12.14
C PRO A 60 20.23 2.81 12.03
N SER A 61 20.71 3.55 13.03
CA SER A 61 20.68 5.02 13.07
C SER A 61 21.58 5.58 11.96
N GLY A 62 21.00 5.86 10.80
CA GLY A 62 21.72 6.20 9.57
C GLY A 62 20.98 5.77 8.29
N THR A 63 19.94 4.94 8.40
CA THR A 63 19.10 4.56 7.26
C THR A 63 18.17 5.71 6.83
N PRO A 64 18.12 6.07 5.54
CA PRO A 64 17.17 7.06 5.03
C PRO A 64 15.73 6.70 5.41
N GLN A 65 14.98 7.68 5.92
CA GLN A 65 13.59 7.49 6.31
C GLN A 65 12.72 6.93 5.16
N ALA A 66 13.03 7.31 3.92
CA ALA A 66 12.37 6.78 2.73
C ALA A 66 12.57 5.26 2.59
N LEU A 67 13.80 4.76 2.76
CA LEU A 67 14.11 3.34 2.68
C LEU A 67 13.34 2.54 3.74
N ARG A 68 13.30 3.04 4.98
CA ARG A 68 12.55 2.41 6.08
C ARG A 68 11.06 2.27 5.74
N GLN A 69 10.46 3.36 5.26
CA GLN A 69 9.04 3.39 4.90
C GLN A 69 8.74 2.45 3.71
N ILE A 70 9.61 2.40 2.71
CA ILE A 70 9.45 1.50 1.55
C ILE A 70 9.47 0.03 1.98
N VAL A 71 10.45 -0.36 2.81
CA VAL A 71 10.60 -1.75 3.28
C VAL A 71 9.45 -2.14 4.19
N GLU A 72 8.99 -1.26 5.08
CA GLU A 72 7.81 -1.53 5.91
C GLU A 72 6.56 -1.76 5.08
N VAL A 73 6.31 -0.94 4.05
CA VAL A 73 5.17 -1.16 3.15
C VAL A 73 5.30 -2.52 2.46
N ALA A 74 6.51 -2.88 2.03
CA ALA A 74 6.75 -4.13 1.33
C ALA A 74 6.49 -5.35 2.22
N LEU A 75 6.96 -5.35 3.45
CA LEU A 75 6.74 -6.44 4.41
C LEU A 75 5.28 -6.60 4.80
N LEU A 76 4.55 -5.49 4.98
CA LEU A 76 3.12 -5.53 5.29
C LEU A 76 2.29 -6.15 4.16
N VAL A 77 2.68 -5.90 2.90
CA VAL A 77 2.02 -6.52 1.74
C VAL A 77 2.45 -7.97 1.56
N HIS A 78 3.73 -8.27 1.74
CA HIS A 78 4.28 -9.62 1.58
C HIS A 78 3.77 -10.59 2.67
N GLY A 79 3.50 -10.09 3.88
CA GLY A 79 2.84 -10.86 4.94
C GLY A 79 1.40 -11.29 4.62
N GLY A 80 0.86 -10.90 3.46
CA GLY A 80 -0.44 -11.36 2.95
C GLY A 80 -1.67 -10.79 3.67
N THR A 81 -1.46 -9.97 4.70
CA THR A 81 -2.52 -9.37 5.53
C THR A 81 -3.02 -8.04 4.98
N HIS A 82 -2.22 -7.33 4.19
CA HIS A 82 -2.54 -5.97 3.73
C HIS A 82 -2.39 -5.80 2.21
N THR A 83 -3.31 -5.05 1.61
CA THR A 83 -3.13 -4.52 0.25
C THR A 83 -2.12 -3.37 0.27
N ARG A 84 -1.50 -3.06 -0.88
CA ARG A 84 -0.59 -1.91 -1.03
C ARG A 84 -1.13 -0.63 -0.38
N THR A 85 -2.42 -0.34 -0.60
CA THR A 85 -3.09 0.86 -0.06
C THR A 85 -3.19 0.79 1.47
N SER A 86 -3.61 -0.35 2.01
CA SER A 86 -3.70 -0.57 3.47
C SER A 86 -2.32 -0.49 4.14
N ALA A 87 -1.30 -1.12 3.54
CA ALA A 87 0.08 -1.06 4.03
C ALA A 87 0.63 0.38 4.01
N THR A 88 0.35 1.13 2.94
CA THR A 88 0.77 2.54 2.84
C THR A 88 0.11 3.39 3.92
N GLN A 89 -1.19 3.21 4.18
CA GLN A 89 -1.90 3.92 5.26
C GLN A 89 -1.36 3.56 6.66
N VAL A 90 -1.04 2.29 6.90
CA VAL A 90 -0.45 1.82 8.16
C VAL A 90 0.90 2.49 8.41
N VAL A 91 1.77 2.52 7.40
CA VAL A 91 3.09 3.17 7.49
C VAL A 91 2.94 4.68 7.65
N ALA A 92 2.04 5.31 6.90
CA ALA A 92 1.75 6.74 7.01
C ALA A 92 1.33 7.13 8.44
N LYS A 93 0.40 6.36 9.02
CA LYS A 93 -0.06 6.56 10.41
C LYS A 93 1.05 6.31 11.43
N ARG A 94 1.88 5.28 11.23
CA ARG A 94 3.01 4.95 12.12
C ARG A 94 4.06 6.07 12.16
N HIS A 95 4.31 6.72 11.03
CA HIS A 95 5.30 7.79 10.91
C HIS A 95 4.71 9.20 11.06
N GLY A 96 3.40 9.34 11.27
CA GLY A 96 2.73 10.64 11.38
C GLY A 96 2.79 11.47 10.10
N VAL A 97 2.85 10.83 8.92
CA VAL A 97 2.93 11.48 7.61
C VAL A 97 1.69 11.19 6.78
N ALA A 98 1.41 12.03 5.78
CA ALA A 98 0.32 11.77 4.85
C ALA A 98 0.60 10.54 3.96
N THR A 99 -0.43 9.76 3.66
CA THR A 99 -0.36 8.59 2.77
C THR A 99 0.25 8.96 1.41
N GLN A 100 -0.12 10.13 0.89
CA GLN A 100 0.42 10.67 -0.36
C GLN A 100 1.93 10.89 -0.29
N THR A 101 2.47 11.34 0.86
CA THR A 101 3.92 11.51 1.05
C THR A 101 4.67 10.19 1.02
N VAL A 102 4.07 9.11 1.55
CA VAL A 102 4.65 7.76 1.48
C VAL A 102 4.63 7.26 0.04
N LEU A 103 3.50 7.43 -0.66
CA LEU A 103 3.33 7.16 -2.10
C LEU A 103 4.38 7.87 -2.95
N ASP A 104 4.52 9.18 -2.77
CA ASP A 104 5.49 10.01 -3.49
C ASP A 104 6.93 9.60 -3.19
N LYS A 105 7.24 9.16 -1.96
CA LYS A 105 8.58 8.65 -1.62
C LYS A 105 8.91 7.41 -2.43
N TYR A 106 8.11 6.35 -2.40
CA TYR A 106 8.45 5.16 -3.18
C TYR A 106 8.32 5.37 -4.68
N ALA A 107 7.36 6.19 -5.13
CA ALA A 107 7.20 6.48 -6.55
C ALA A 107 8.36 7.31 -7.12
N ARG A 108 8.78 8.39 -6.44
CA ARG A 108 9.86 9.27 -6.90
C ARG A 108 11.25 8.71 -6.61
N GLN A 109 11.46 8.06 -5.47
CA GLN A 109 12.79 7.53 -5.10
C GLN A 109 13.15 6.29 -5.92
N LEU A 110 12.18 5.42 -6.20
CA LEU A 110 12.40 4.23 -7.02
C LEU A 110 12.19 4.50 -8.51
N GLY A 111 11.58 5.63 -8.88
CA GLY A 111 11.24 5.95 -10.27
C GLY A 111 10.13 5.06 -10.82
N LEU A 112 9.20 4.65 -9.97
CA LEU A 112 8.14 3.70 -10.28
C LEU A 112 6.77 4.32 -10.08
N THR A 113 5.78 3.86 -10.82
CA THR A 113 4.38 4.17 -10.50
C THR A 113 3.90 3.33 -9.31
N ALA A 114 2.87 3.79 -8.59
CA ALA A 114 2.28 3.02 -7.50
C ALA A 114 1.80 1.63 -7.98
N HIS A 115 1.32 1.52 -9.21
CA HIS A 115 0.91 0.26 -9.80
C HIS A 115 2.09 -0.68 -10.06
N GLN A 116 3.19 -0.18 -10.63
CA GLN A 116 4.43 -0.96 -10.81
C GLN A 116 4.98 -1.41 -9.46
N PHE A 117 4.98 -0.53 -8.46
CA PHE A 117 5.38 -0.89 -7.10
C PHE A 117 4.50 -2.00 -6.52
N GLY A 118 3.17 -1.90 -6.67
CA GLY A 118 2.25 -2.97 -6.27
C GLY A 118 2.57 -4.32 -6.93
N ARG A 119 2.84 -4.32 -8.24
CA ARG A 119 3.21 -5.54 -8.97
C ARG A 119 4.53 -6.16 -8.48
N LEU A 120 5.49 -5.33 -8.06
CA LEU A 120 6.74 -5.81 -7.47
C LEU A 120 6.52 -6.48 -6.11
N LEU A 121 5.54 -5.99 -5.34
CA LEU A 121 5.19 -6.56 -4.03
C LEU A 121 4.46 -7.90 -4.12
N GLU A 122 3.78 -8.15 -5.24
CA GLU A 122 3.11 -9.43 -5.52
C GLU A 122 4.09 -10.53 -5.92
N GLN A 123 5.36 -10.20 -6.19
CA GLN A 123 6.35 -11.21 -6.57
C GLN A 123 6.79 -12.04 -5.37
N PRO A 124 6.93 -13.37 -5.55
CA PRO A 124 7.53 -14.22 -4.53
C PRO A 124 8.96 -13.76 -4.24
N ASN A 125 9.27 -13.59 -2.96
CA ASN A 125 10.58 -13.18 -2.41
C ASN A 125 11.03 -11.74 -2.72
N LEU A 126 10.16 -10.86 -3.24
CA LEU A 126 10.45 -9.43 -3.45
C LEU A 126 11.75 -9.15 -4.22
N ARG A 127 12.19 -10.08 -5.09
CA ARG A 127 13.52 -10.07 -5.72
C ARG A 127 13.81 -8.79 -6.52
N GLU A 128 12.87 -8.39 -7.37
CA GLU A 128 13.02 -7.18 -8.18
C GLU A 128 13.01 -5.92 -7.32
N LEU A 129 12.18 -5.88 -6.27
CA LEU A 129 12.19 -4.78 -5.31
C LEU A 129 13.55 -4.71 -4.59
N ARG A 130 14.12 -5.86 -4.21
CA ARG A 130 15.43 -5.92 -3.56
C ARG A 130 16.53 -5.37 -4.48
N GLN A 131 16.56 -5.78 -5.75
CA GLN A 131 17.51 -5.25 -6.73
C GLN A 131 17.37 -3.73 -6.94
N LEU A 132 16.14 -3.23 -7.03
CA LEU A 132 15.88 -1.79 -7.11
C LEU A 132 16.38 -1.03 -5.88
N LEU A 133 16.15 -1.58 -4.69
CA LEU A 133 16.62 -0.99 -3.45
C LEU A 133 18.16 -1.04 -3.34
N HIS A 134 18.81 -2.12 -3.78
CA HIS A 134 20.28 -2.17 -3.85
C HIS A 134 20.86 -1.16 -4.85
N SER A 135 20.20 -0.96 -5.99
CA SER A 135 20.65 0.01 -7.00
C SER A 135 20.51 1.46 -6.51
N LYS A 136 19.44 1.77 -5.77
CA LYS A 136 19.16 3.13 -5.28
C LYS A 136 19.82 3.45 -3.93
N PHE A 137 19.91 2.46 -3.05
CA PHE A 137 20.43 2.58 -1.70
C PHE A 137 21.59 1.60 -1.51
N SER A 138 22.60 1.70 -2.37
CA SER A 138 23.79 0.85 -2.34
C SER A 138 24.55 0.88 -1.01
N ALA A 139 24.44 1.98 -0.26
CA ALA A 139 25.04 2.12 1.08
C ALA A 139 24.29 1.36 2.19
N HIS A 140 23.12 0.79 1.89
CA HIS A 140 22.24 0.12 2.88
C HIS A 140 21.80 -1.27 2.42
N SER A 141 22.54 -1.90 1.51
CA SER A 141 22.27 -3.25 1.00
C SER A 141 22.13 -4.30 2.10
N ASP A 142 23.01 -4.27 3.12
CA ASP A 142 22.98 -5.24 4.22
C ASP A 142 21.69 -5.16 5.05
N VAL A 143 21.12 -3.95 5.16
CA VAL A 143 19.88 -3.69 5.89
C VAL A 143 18.67 -4.19 5.09
N ILE A 144 18.74 -4.10 3.76
CA ILE A 144 17.69 -4.59 2.86
C ILE A 144 17.67 -6.12 2.86
N ASP A 145 18.83 -6.77 2.75
CA ASP A 145 18.94 -8.23 2.78
C ASP A 145 18.51 -8.80 4.13
N GLY A 146 18.87 -8.15 5.25
CA GLY A 146 18.44 -8.59 6.58
C GLY A 146 16.95 -8.39 6.87
N ALA A 147 16.32 -7.38 6.26
CA ALA A 147 14.90 -7.09 6.49
C ALA A 147 13.95 -7.91 5.59
N MET A 148 14.44 -8.44 4.46
CA MET A 148 13.62 -9.10 3.44
C MET A 148 13.89 -10.61 3.30
N GLN A 149 14.43 -11.30 4.32
CA GLN A 149 14.70 -12.75 4.29
C GLN A 149 13.45 -13.60 4.06
#